data_AF-A0A4E0RK47-F1
#
_entry.id   AF-A0A4E0RK47-F1
#
_cell.length_a   1.000
_cell.length_b   1.000
_cell.length_c   1.000
_cell.angle_alpha   90.00
_cell.angle_beta   90.00
_cell.angle_gamma   90.00
#
_symmetry.space_group_name_H-M   'P 1'
#
loop_
_entity.id
_entity.type
_entity.pdbx_description
1 polymer ?
#
loop_
_entity_poly.entity_id
_entity_poly.type
_entity_poly.pdbx_seq_one_letter_code
_entity_poly.pdbx_strand_id
1 'polypeptide(L)'
;IFLTGVSKFSRVSIFSELNNLRDITLSKQFATMLGYTQDELESYFGQHIQSLCFELELKKAHLLAQIKHWYNGYSWNGKDRVYNPFSILNLFTEQQFDNYWFASGTPTFLMKLIKKTALDVTEFENQKVSKIIFDSYNIETLDVFALLFQTGYLTITSIDKKARTLQYVLNYPNFEVKEAFITYLFESFTQNELGKIQPAAENLRTYLEEENLDGFMNIIRALFAKIPYPLHIQKEAYYHSLFYMIL
;
A
#
# COMPACT_ATOMS: atom_id res chain seq x y z
N ILE A 1 23.69 -18.70 -1.95
CA ILE A 1 23.38 -17.51 -1.12
C ILE A 1 22.08 -16.94 -1.64
N PHE A 2 21.10 -16.73 -0.76
CA PHE A 2 19.85 -16.04 -1.08
C PHE A 2 19.86 -14.69 -0.38
N LEU A 3 19.50 -13.62 -1.10
CA LEU A 3 19.50 -12.25 -0.61
C LEU A 3 18.11 -11.66 -0.84
N THR A 4 17.59 -10.95 0.16
CA THR A 4 16.37 -10.17 0.08
C THR A 4 16.63 -8.75 0.56
N GLY A 5 15.83 -7.80 0.09
CA GLY A 5 15.96 -6.39 0.42
C GLY A 5 14.90 -5.57 -0.30
N VAL A 6 14.75 -4.32 0.12
CA VAL A 6 13.77 -3.39 -0.44
C VAL A 6 14.24 -2.87 -1.81
N SER A 7 15.49 -2.44 -1.88
CA SER A 7 16.12 -2.03 -3.15
C SER A 7 16.82 -3.23 -3.78
N LYS A 8 16.74 -3.31 -5.10
CA LYS A 8 17.55 -4.24 -5.86
C LYS A 8 19.04 -3.86 -5.75
N PHE A 9 19.92 -4.85 -5.76
CA PHE A 9 21.37 -4.63 -5.80
C PHE A 9 21.77 -4.09 -7.17
N SER A 10 22.34 -2.88 -7.20
CA SER A 10 22.83 -2.28 -8.42
C SER A 10 24.11 -3.00 -8.87
N ARG A 11 24.15 -3.52 -10.10
CA ARG A 11 25.36 -4.08 -10.74
C ARG A 11 26.36 -2.98 -11.12
N VAL A 12 26.68 -2.10 -10.17
CA VAL A 12 27.59 -0.97 -10.38
C VAL A 12 28.97 -1.46 -9.98
N SER A 13 29.54 -2.30 -10.82
CA SER A 13 30.98 -2.46 -10.82
C SER A 13 31.47 -2.82 -12.21
N ILE A 14 32.25 -1.89 -12.77
CA ILE A 14 33.19 -2.11 -13.87
C ILE A 14 34.30 -3.09 -13.45
N PHE A 15 34.33 -3.51 -12.17
CA PHE A 15 35.21 -4.51 -11.61
C PHE A 15 34.44 -5.81 -11.30
N SER A 16 35.14 -6.93 -11.37
CA SER A 16 34.62 -8.30 -11.39
C SER A 16 34.06 -8.82 -10.05
N GLU A 17 33.51 -7.97 -9.20
CA GLU A 17 32.95 -8.37 -7.91
C GLU A 17 31.42 -8.52 -8.01
N LEU A 18 30.90 -9.70 -7.64
CA LEU A 18 29.47 -10.03 -7.53
C LEU A 18 28.59 -9.87 -8.80
N ASN A 19 29.14 -10.09 -10.00
CA ASN A 19 28.38 -10.01 -11.26
C ASN A 19 27.45 -11.20 -11.57
N ASN A 20 27.43 -12.24 -10.74
CA ASN A 20 26.68 -13.48 -10.97
C ASN A 20 25.30 -13.53 -10.27
N LEU A 21 24.81 -12.40 -9.75
CA LEU A 21 23.49 -12.35 -9.11
C LEU A 21 22.37 -12.47 -10.16
N ARG A 22 21.48 -13.44 -9.96
CA ARG A 22 20.24 -13.61 -10.72
C ARG A 22 19.10 -12.92 -9.95
N ASP A 23 18.55 -11.86 -10.53
CA ASP A 23 17.32 -11.26 -10.04
C ASP A 23 16.15 -12.23 -10.29
N ILE A 24 15.47 -12.62 -9.22
CA ILE A 24 14.32 -13.52 -9.23
C ILE A 24 13.03 -12.84 -8.77
N THR A 25 13.02 -11.51 -8.62
CA THR A 25 11.88 -10.72 -8.10
C THR A 25 10.57 -11.04 -8.81
N LEU A 26 10.58 -11.09 -10.15
CA LEU A 26 9.39 -11.39 -10.98
C LEU A 26 9.34 -12.86 -11.44
N SER A 27 10.15 -13.73 -10.84
CA SER A 27 10.19 -15.15 -11.19
C SER A 27 8.98 -15.87 -10.62
N LYS A 28 8.18 -16.50 -11.49
CA LYS A 28 6.99 -17.25 -11.10
C LYS A 28 7.27 -18.38 -10.10
N GLN A 29 8.47 -18.97 -10.15
CA GLN A 29 8.88 -20.05 -9.25
C GLN A 29 8.96 -19.59 -7.78
N PHE A 30 9.15 -18.29 -7.55
CA PHE A 30 9.36 -17.71 -6.23
C PHE A 30 8.21 -16.78 -5.80
N ALA A 31 7.09 -16.79 -6.53
CA ALA A 31 6.01 -15.79 -6.38
C ALA A 31 5.33 -15.81 -5.00
N THR A 32 5.35 -16.95 -4.29
CA THR A 32 4.74 -17.11 -2.97
C THR A 32 5.78 -17.17 -1.84
N MET A 33 7.07 -16.99 -2.14
CA MET A 33 8.16 -17.26 -1.18
C MET A 33 8.17 -16.33 0.04
N LEU A 34 7.69 -15.09 -0.10
CA LEU A 34 7.84 -14.03 0.90
C LEU A 34 6.52 -13.67 1.60
N GLY A 35 5.61 -14.64 1.74
CA GLY A 35 4.37 -14.46 2.49
C GLY A 35 3.65 -15.78 2.73
N TYR A 36 2.48 -15.72 3.35
CA TYR A 36 1.62 -16.90 3.49
C TYR A 36 0.60 -16.93 2.36
N THR A 37 0.36 -18.09 1.76
CA THR A 37 -0.79 -18.31 0.88
C THR A 37 -2.08 -18.50 1.70
N GLN A 38 -3.24 -18.49 1.03
CA GLN A 38 -4.51 -18.82 1.68
C GLN A 38 -4.47 -20.21 2.34
N ASP A 39 -3.96 -21.20 1.60
CA ASP A 39 -3.94 -22.59 2.06
C ASP A 39 -3.00 -22.74 3.27
N GLU A 40 -1.83 -22.09 3.24
CA GLU A 40 -0.89 -22.09 4.37
C GLU A 40 -1.48 -21.37 5.60
N LEU A 41 -2.17 -20.24 5.40
CA LEU A 41 -2.85 -19.52 6.48
C LEU A 41 -3.87 -20.44 7.17
N GLU A 42 -4.73 -21.10 6.39
CA GLU A 42 -5.78 -21.96 6.95
C GLU A 42 -5.24 -23.27 7.54
N SER A 43 -4.17 -23.81 6.99
CA SER A 43 -3.57 -25.07 7.44
C SER A 43 -2.73 -24.91 8.70
N TYR A 44 -1.96 -23.83 8.81
CA TYR A 44 -0.99 -23.67 9.89
C TYR A 44 -1.48 -22.79 11.04
N PHE A 45 -2.48 -21.93 10.82
CA PHE A 45 -3.00 -21.01 11.84
C PHE A 45 -4.40 -21.38 12.35
N GLY A 46 -4.86 -22.62 12.14
CA GLY A 46 -6.22 -23.04 12.47
C GLY A 46 -6.66 -22.74 13.91
N GLN A 47 -5.77 -22.96 14.89
CA GLN A 47 -6.04 -22.64 16.30
C GLN A 47 -6.17 -21.13 16.55
N HIS A 48 -5.29 -20.32 15.96
CA HIS A 48 -5.36 -18.86 16.07
C HIS A 48 -6.62 -18.29 15.40
N ILE A 49 -7.00 -18.83 14.24
CA ILE A 49 -8.24 -18.46 13.56
C ILE A 49 -9.45 -18.78 14.46
N GLN A 50 -9.45 -19.94 15.13
CA GLN A 50 -10.55 -20.31 16.03
C GLN A 50 -10.61 -19.41 17.27
N SER A 51 -9.46 -19.09 17.88
CA SER A 51 -9.37 -18.15 19.00
C SER A 51 -9.92 -16.78 18.60
N LEU A 52 -9.49 -16.26 17.46
CA LEU A 52 -9.92 -14.95 16.97
C LEU A 52 -11.41 -14.92 16.58
N CYS A 53 -11.98 -16.03 16.09
CA CYS A 53 -13.43 -16.15 15.89
C CYS A 53 -14.20 -15.99 17.20
N PHE A 54 -13.70 -16.55 18.30
CA PHE A 54 -14.32 -16.43 19.61
C PHE A 54 -14.20 -15.00 20.14
N GLU A 55 -13.01 -14.42 20.08
CA GLU A 55 -12.74 -13.06 20.57
C GLU A 55 -13.58 -12.00 19.85
N LEU A 56 -13.67 -12.08 18.52
CA LEU A 56 -14.41 -11.10 17.71
C LEU A 56 -15.89 -11.47 17.50
N GLU A 57 -16.35 -12.58 18.06
CA GLU A 57 -17.70 -13.12 17.84
C GLU A 57 -18.09 -13.29 16.35
N LEU A 58 -17.10 -13.63 15.51
CA LEU A 58 -17.27 -13.79 14.06
C LEU A 58 -17.31 -15.26 13.64
N LYS A 59 -18.14 -15.58 12.64
CA LYS A 59 -18.03 -16.88 11.95
C LYS A 59 -16.74 -16.93 11.14
N LYS A 60 -16.09 -18.09 11.09
CA LYS A 60 -14.84 -18.34 10.35
C LYS A 60 -14.83 -17.76 8.93
N ALA A 61 -15.92 -17.91 8.17
CA ALA A 61 -16.01 -17.38 6.81
C ALA A 61 -15.93 -15.85 6.75
N HIS A 62 -16.58 -15.14 7.69
CA HIS A 62 -16.50 -13.67 7.77
C HIS A 62 -15.13 -13.22 8.24
N LEU A 63 -14.55 -13.91 9.24
CA LEU A 63 -13.20 -13.62 9.70
C LEU A 63 -12.18 -13.76 8.57
N LEU A 64 -12.18 -14.89 7.84
CA LEU A 64 -11.25 -15.10 6.74
C LEU A 64 -11.41 -14.07 5.61
N ALA A 65 -12.64 -13.63 5.33
CA ALA A 65 -12.88 -12.55 4.38
C ALA A 65 -12.28 -11.21 4.86
N GLN A 66 -12.42 -10.90 6.15
CA GLN A 66 -11.81 -9.70 6.75
C GLN A 66 -10.28 -9.78 6.75
N ILE A 67 -9.69 -10.91 7.16
CA ILE A 67 -8.23 -11.13 7.11
C ILE A 67 -7.71 -10.96 5.67
N LYS A 68 -8.43 -11.51 4.69
CA LYS A 68 -8.08 -11.36 3.28
C LYS A 68 -8.12 -9.91 2.82
N HIS A 69 -9.17 -9.17 3.18
CA HIS A 69 -9.30 -7.76 2.84
C HIS A 69 -8.19 -6.89 3.45
N TRP A 70 -7.88 -7.14 4.72
CA TRP A 70 -6.88 -6.37 5.45
C TRP A 70 -5.45 -6.67 5.04
N TYR A 71 -5.10 -7.94 4.87
CA TYR A 71 -3.70 -8.36 4.89
C TYR A 71 -3.24 -9.16 3.65
N ASN A 72 -4.13 -9.56 2.74
CA ASN A 72 -3.76 -10.29 1.51
C ASN A 72 -3.67 -9.37 0.29
N GLY A 73 -2.65 -9.58 -0.56
CA GLY A 73 -2.66 -8.90 -1.85
C GLY A 73 -1.34 -8.85 -2.60
N TYR A 74 -0.23 -9.02 -1.89
CA TYR A 74 1.11 -8.99 -2.45
C TYR A 74 1.31 -10.07 -3.50
N SER A 75 1.95 -9.69 -4.61
CA SER A 75 2.09 -10.50 -5.81
C SER A 75 3.14 -9.92 -6.74
N TRP A 76 3.97 -10.80 -7.28
CA TRP A 76 5.01 -10.47 -8.25
C TRP A 76 4.69 -10.99 -9.66
N ASN A 77 3.65 -11.82 -9.80
CA ASN A 77 3.28 -12.42 -11.08
C ASN A 77 1.84 -12.12 -11.53
N GLY A 78 1.11 -11.31 -10.75
CA GLY A 78 -0.28 -10.92 -11.01
C GLY A 78 -1.30 -12.04 -10.83
N LYS A 79 -0.91 -13.20 -10.31
CA LYS A 79 -1.77 -14.38 -10.15
C LYS A 79 -1.78 -14.86 -8.71
N ASP A 80 -0.62 -15.21 -8.19
CA ASP A 80 -0.49 -15.76 -6.85
C ASP A 80 -0.42 -14.61 -5.85
N ARG A 81 -1.16 -14.73 -4.75
CA ARG A 81 -1.30 -13.71 -3.72
C ARG A 81 -0.84 -14.26 -2.39
N VAL A 82 -0.10 -13.44 -1.66
CA VAL A 82 0.31 -13.78 -0.30
C VAL A 82 -0.10 -12.70 0.69
N TYR A 83 -0.29 -13.16 1.91
CA TYR A 83 -0.45 -12.34 3.11
C TYR A 83 0.88 -11.81 3.58
N ASN A 84 0.89 -10.60 4.12
CA ASN A 84 2.04 -10.07 4.85
C ASN A 84 2.27 -10.88 6.14
N PRO A 85 3.43 -11.55 6.33
CA PRO A 85 3.67 -12.33 7.53
C PRO A 85 3.62 -11.52 8.82
N PHE A 86 4.16 -10.31 8.80
CA PHE A 86 4.21 -9.45 9.98
C PHE A 86 2.80 -9.05 10.41
N SER A 87 1.96 -8.59 9.48
CA SER A 87 0.57 -8.21 9.81
C SER A 87 -0.25 -9.39 10.31
N ILE A 88 -0.10 -10.58 9.74
CA ILE A 88 -0.78 -11.80 10.21
C ILE A 88 -0.35 -12.19 11.62
N LEU A 89 0.95 -12.18 11.90
CA LEU A 89 1.46 -12.54 13.22
C LEU A 89 0.98 -11.56 14.31
N ASN A 90 0.98 -10.26 14.01
CA ASN A 90 0.46 -9.26 14.95
C ASN A 90 -1.06 -9.36 15.11
N LEU A 91 -1.83 -9.58 14.03
CA LEU A 91 -3.27 -9.85 14.13
C LEU A 91 -3.57 -10.97 15.13
N PHE A 92 -2.86 -12.10 15.04
CA PHE A 92 -3.11 -13.23 15.94
C PHE A 92 -2.57 -13.02 17.36
N THR A 93 -1.58 -12.15 17.54
CA THR A 93 -1.01 -11.82 18.85
C THR A 93 -1.90 -10.83 19.60
N GLU A 94 -2.28 -9.75 18.92
CA GLU A 94 -3.07 -8.65 19.49
C GLU A 94 -4.58 -8.91 19.39
N GLN A 95 -5.00 -9.90 18.59
CA GLN A 95 -6.39 -10.27 18.34
C GLN A 95 -7.28 -9.11 17.85
N GLN A 96 -6.68 -8.13 17.18
CA GLN A 96 -7.37 -6.96 16.62
C GLN A 96 -6.91 -6.67 15.20
N PHE A 97 -7.80 -6.12 14.37
CA PHE A 97 -7.43 -5.59 13.07
C PHE A 97 -6.84 -4.19 13.24
N ASP A 98 -5.60 -4.02 12.80
CA ASP A 98 -4.88 -2.75 12.83
C ASP A 98 -3.80 -2.69 11.73
N ASN A 99 -3.17 -1.53 11.60
CA ASN A 99 -2.05 -1.25 10.71
C ASN A 99 -0.71 -1.64 11.36
N TYR A 100 -0.29 -2.88 11.13
CA TYR A 100 0.95 -3.42 11.65
C TYR A 100 2.15 -3.14 10.74
N TRP A 101 1.97 -3.24 9.42
CA TRP A 101 3.05 -3.10 8.44
C TRP A 101 3.71 -1.72 8.45
N PHE A 102 2.90 -0.67 8.61
CA PHE A 102 3.32 0.71 8.40
C PHE A 102 4.20 1.28 9.53
N ALA A 103 4.25 0.62 10.70
CA ALA A 103 5.05 1.05 11.85
C ALA A 103 6.59 1.05 11.59
N SER A 104 7.04 0.65 10.40
CA SER A 104 8.45 0.44 10.02
C SER A 104 9.03 1.54 9.09
N GLY A 105 9.17 2.76 9.60
CA GLY A 105 10.30 3.66 9.28
C GLY A 105 10.48 4.29 7.89
N THR A 106 9.58 4.09 6.91
CA THR A 106 9.76 4.60 5.52
C THR A 106 8.90 5.80 5.04
N PRO A 107 8.05 6.51 5.84
CA PRO A 107 7.11 7.46 5.23
C PRO A 107 7.79 8.73 4.69
N THR A 108 8.63 9.40 5.48
CA THR A 108 8.96 10.80 5.23
C THR A 108 9.74 11.06 3.93
N PHE A 109 10.65 10.16 3.54
CA PHE A 109 11.38 10.30 2.27
C PHE A 109 10.45 10.11 1.07
N LEU A 110 9.66 9.04 1.07
CA LEU A 110 8.74 8.72 0.00
C LEU A 110 7.66 9.80 -0.16
N MET A 111 7.09 10.26 0.95
CA MET A 111 6.11 11.36 0.95
C MET A 111 6.69 12.64 0.34
N LYS A 112 7.95 12.97 0.65
CA LYS A 112 8.65 14.13 0.05
C LYS A 112 8.94 13.93 -1.43
N LEU A 113 9.24 12.71 -1.86
CA LEU A 113 9.48 12.40 -3.28
C LEU A 113 8.19 12.55 -4.09
N ILE A 114 7.08 11.96 -3.60
CA ILE A 114 5.77 12.05 -4.25
C ILE A 114 5.30 13.49 -4.37
N LYS A 115 5.45 14.30 -3.30
CA LYS A 115 5.12 15.74 -3.37
C LYS A 115 5.89 16.52 -4.43
N LYS A 116 7.11 16.08 -4.78
CA LYS A 116 7.91 16.72 -5.83
C LYS A 116 7.48 16.30 -7.22
N THR A 117 6.73 15.20 -7.37
CA THR A 117 6.14 14.83 -8.65
C THR A 117 4.84 15.60 -8.86
N ALA A 118 4.44 15.73 -10.12
CA ALA A 118 3.14 16.30 -10.48
C ALA A 118 2.04 15.24 -10.57
N LEU A 119 2.24 14.06 -9.95
CA LEU A 119 1.30 12.94 -10.00
C LEU A 119 0.12 13.20 -9.07
N ASP A 120 -1.08 12.92 -9.56
CA ASP A 120 -2.29 12.85 -8.74
C ASP A 120 -2.28 11.53 -7.94
N VAL A 121 -2.70 11.58 -6.67
CA VAL A 121 -2.76 10.40 -5.80
C VAL A 121 -3.68 9.32 -6.37
N THR A 122 -4.69 9.71 -7.15
CA THR A 122 -5.59 8.78 -7.86
C THR A 122 -4.87 7.96 -8.93
N GLU A 123 -3.73 8.42 -9.45
CA GLU A 123 -2.91 7.70 -10.43
C GLU A 123 -2.17 6.49 -9.82
N PHE A 124 -2.17 6.33 -8.50
CA PHE A 124 -1.56 5.15 -7.85
C PHE A 124 -2.43 3.89 -7.93
N GLU A 125 -3.70 4.03 -8.30
CA GLU A 125 -4.60 2.90 -8.50
C GLU A 125 -4.65 2.44 -9.95
N ASN A 126 -4.55 1.12 -10.14
CA ASN A 126 -4.69 0.46 -11.44
C ASN A 126 -3.73 0.99 -12.53
N GLN A 127 -2.56 1.50 -12.11
CA GLN A 127 -1.60 2.10 -13.02
C GLN A 127 -0.96 1.05 -13.91
N LYS A 128 -0.94 1.32 -15.23
CA LYS A 128 -0.24 0.47 -16.20
C LYS A 128 1.19 0.93 -16.38
N VAL A 129 2.12 0.00 -16.19
CA VAL A 129 3.56 0.24 -16.33
C VAL A 129 4.23 -0.81 -17.20
N SER A 130 5.23 -0.39 -17.95
CA SER A 130 6.06 -1.32 -18.72
C SER A 130 7.08 -2.01 -17.82
N LYS A 131 7.59 -3.19 -18.21
CA LYS A 131 8.62 -3.89 -17.43
C LYS A 131 9.86 -3.02 -17.13
N ILE A 132 10.17 -2.07 -18.01
CA ILE A 132 11.39 -1.25 -17.96
C ILE A 132 11.49 -0.49 -16.64
N ILE A 133 10.36 -0.11 -16.03
CA ILE A 133 10.38 0.63 -14.75
C ILE A 133 11.01 -0.19 -13.61
N PHE A 134 10.89 -1.53 -13.66
CA PHE A 134 11.48 -2.40 -12.64
C PHE A 134 12.99 -2.60 -12.85
N ASP A 135 13.50 -2.22 -14.02
CA ASP A 135 14.89 -2.39 -14.44
C ASP A 135 15.67 -1.06 -14.43
N SER A 136 15.00 0.09 -14.22
CA SER A 136 15.66 1.40 -14.17
C SER A 136 16.30 1.66 -12.80
N TYR A 137 17.63 1.78 -12.77
CA TYR A 137 18.45 2.06 -11.57
C TYR A 137 19.15 3.41 -11.65
N ASN A 138 18.45 4.45 -12.11
CA ASN A 138 19.04 5.77 -12.06
C ASN A 138 18.63 6.45 -10.75
N ILE A 139 19.57 6.55 -9.80
CA ILE A 139 19.38 7.28 -8.53
C ILE A 139 19.03 8.75 -8.81
N GLU A 140 19.47 9.30 -9.95
CA GLU A 140 19.16 10.66 -10.38
C GLU A 140 17.76 10.81 -10.98
N THR A 141 17.15 9.72 -11.47
CA THR A 141 15.78 9.69 -12.02
C THR A 141 15.02 8.47 -11.48
N LEU A 142 14.71 8.50 -10.19
CA LEU A 142 13.88 7.48 -9.52
C LEU A 142 12.45 7.52 -10.06
N ASP A 143 12.02 6.44 -10.70
CA ASP A 143 10.61 6.24 -11.04
C ASP A 143 9.80 5.95 -9.78
N VAL A 144 8.78 6.77 -9.50
CA VAL A 144 7.96 6.66 -8.28
C VAL A 144 7.20 5.34 -8.23
N PHE A 145 6.71 4.81 -9.36
CA PHE A 145 5.99 3.55 -9.37
C PHE A 145 6.92 2.36 -9.12
N ALA A 146 8.16 2.42 -9.63
CA ALA A 146 9.18 1.43 -9.32
C ALA A 146 9.50 1.43 -7.82
N LEU A 147 9.67 2.61 -7.22
CA LEU A 147 9.93 2.75 -5.80
C LEU A 147 8.76 2.26 -4.95
N LEU A 148 7.53 2.66 -5.26
CA LEU A 148 6.32 2.23 -4.56
C LEU A 148 6.13 0.70 -4.61
N PHE A 149 6.47 0.08 -5.73
CA PHE A 149 6.46 -1.38 -5.85
C PHE A 149 7.55 -2.03 -4.98
N GLN A 150 8.78 -1.54 -5.06
CA GLN A 150 9.92 -2.07 -4.29
C GLN A 150 9.73 -1.95 -2.77
N THR A 151 9.12 -0.84 -2.35
CA THR A 151 8.84 -0.55 -0.94
C THR A 151 7.52 -1.15 -0.45
N GLY A 152 6.77 -1.86 -1.30
CA GLY A 152 5.59 -2.62 -0.90
C GLY A 152 4.30 -1.81 -0.76
N TYR A 153 4.27 -0.54 -1.18
CA TYR A 153 3.03 0.26 -1.23
C TYR A 153 2.14 -0.13 -2.41
N LEU A 154 2.76 -0.54 -3.53
CA LEU A 154 2.06 -1.07 -4.69
C LEU A 154 2.52 -2.48 -4.98
N THR A 155 1.65 -3.27 -5.60
CA THR A 155 1.91 -4.65 -6.01
C THR A 155 1.36 -4.90 -7.41
N ILE A 156 1.82 -5.96 -8.08
CA ILE A 156 1.28 -6.34 -9.39
C ILE A 156 -0.07 -7.02 -9.21
N THR A 157 -1.15 -6.39 -9.65
CA THR A 157 -2.51 -6.95 -9.61
C THR A 157 -2.85 -7.75 -10.86
N SER A 158 -2.33 -7.38 -12.01
CA SER A 158 -2.47 -8.18 -13.23
C SER A 158 -1.35 -7.90 -14.23
N ILE A 159 -1.22 -8.78 -15.22
CA ILE A 159 -0.26 -8.61 -16.32
C ILE A 159 -1.02 -8.76 -17.63
N ASP A 160 -1.10 -7.68 -18.40
CA ASP A 160 -1.66 -7.69 -19.74
C ASP A 160 -0.60 -8.19 -20.74
N LYS A 161 -0.90 -9.35 -21.32
CA LYS A 161 -0.05 -10.05 -22.28
C LYS A 161 -0.49 -9.84 -23.73
N LYS A 162 -1.62 -9.15 -23.96
CA LYS A 162 -2.16 -8.91 -25.31
C LYS A 162 -1.54 -7.69 -25.98
N ALA A 163 -0.95 -6.79 -25.20
CA ALA A 163 -0.25 -5.62 -25.73
C ALA A 163 1.08 -6.00 -26.41
N ARG A 164 1.63 -5.07 -27.21
CA ARG A 164 2.91 -5.25 -27.94
C ARG A 164 4.07 -5.62 -27.00
N THR A 165 4.03 -5.13 -25.77
CA THR A 165 4.98 -5.43 -24.69
C THR A 165 4.20 -5.80 -23.44
N LEU A 166 4.80 -6.60 -22.55
CA LEU A 166 4.16 -6.94 -21.27
C LEU A 166 3.87 -5.65 -20.48
N GLN A 167 2.60 -5.46 -20.13
CA GLN A 167 2.15 -4.37 -19.27
C GLN A 167 1.75 -4.93 -17.91
N TYR A 168 2.20 -4.29 -16.86
CA TYR A 168 1.91 -4.66 -15.48
C TYR A 168 0.92 -3.65 -14.93
N VAL A 169 -0.09 -4.12 -14.21
CA VAL A 169 -1.03 -3.25 -13.49
C VAL A 169 -0.61 -3.22 -12.03
N LEU A 170 -0.33 -2.03 -11.53
CA LEU A 170 0.00 -1.77 -10.14
C LEU A 170 -1.22 -1.26 -9.38
N ASN A 171 -1.38 -1.70 -8.14
CA ASN A 171 -2.37 -1.19 -7.19
C ASN A 171 -1.90 -1.45 -5.76
N TYR A 172 -2.56 -0.87 -4.76
CA TYR A 172 -2.38 -1.24 -3.36
C TYR A 172 -2.61 -2.74 -3.17
N PRO A 173 -1.81 -3.41 -2.33
CA PRO A 173 -2.00 -4.83 -2.08
C PRO A 173 -3.30 -5.08 -1.32
N ASN A 174 -3.56 -4.31 -0.27
CA ASN A 174 -4.65 -4.57 0.67
C ASN A 174 -5.11 -3.28 1.34
N PHE A 175 -6.12 -3.40 2.22
CA PHE A 175 -6.69 -2.26 2.93
C PHE A 175 -5.68 -1.58 3.87
N GLU A 176 -4.93 -2.35 4.68
CA GLU A 176 -3.92 -1.83 5.61
C GLU A 176 -2.94 -0.86 4.92
N VAL A 177 -2.37 -1.30 3.80
CA VAL A 177 -1.38 -0.51 3.07
C VAL A 177 -1.99 0.72 2.42
N LYS A 178 -3.21 0.58 1.86
CA LYS A 178 -3.91 1.71 1.23
C LYS A 178 -4.25 2.79 2.26
N GLU A 179 -4.91 2.42 3.35
CA GLU A 179 -5.35 3.35 4.39
C GLU A 179 -4.15 4.07 5.00
N ALA A 180 -3.14 3.33 5.45
CA ALA A 180 -1.96 3.94 6.04
C ALA A 180 -1.22 4.85 5.05
N PHE A 181 -1.04 4.43 3.78
CA PHE A 181 -0.37 5.27 2.79
C PHE A 181 -1.12 6.56 2.48
N ILE A 182 -2.44 6.48 2.32
CA ILE A 182 -3.30 7.64 2.06
C ILE A 182 -3.29 8.60 3.25
N THR A 183 -3.39 8.10 4.49
CA THR A 183 -3.33 8.92 5.71
C THR A 183 -2.04 9.73 5.80
N TYR A 184 -0.89 9.12 5.49
CA TYR A 184 0.40 9.83 5.50
C TYR A 184 0.58 10.77 4.31
N LEU A 185 0.02 10.45 3.14
CA LEU A 185 -0.03 11.41 2.05
C LEU A 185 -0.87 12.62 2.47
N PHE A 186 -2.04 12.44 3.06
CA PHE A 186 -2.89 13.54 3.51
C PHE A 186 -2.17 14.43 4.51
N GLU A 187 -1.53 13.85 5.55
CA GLU A 187 -0.69 14.61 6.49
C GLU A 187 0.35 15.41 5.76
N SER A 188 1.07 14.76 4.84
CA SER A 188 2.11 15.41 4.08
C SER A 188 1.51 16.60 3.31
N PHE A 189 0.48 16.41 2.48
CA PHE A 189 -0.08 17.46 1.63
C PHE A 189 -0.76 18.60 2.39
N THR A 190 -1.26 18.37 3.61
CA THR A 190 -2.08 19.34 4.35
C THR A 190 -1.46 19.85 5.66
N GLN A 191 -0.41 19.20 6.17
CA GLN A 191 0.17 19.43 7.50
C GLN A 191 -0.80 19.21 8.67
N ASN A 192 -1.87 18.43 8.45
CA ASN A 192 -2.74 17.98 9.54
C ASN A 192 -2.01 16.96 10.43
N GLU A 193 -2.19 17.05 11.75
CA GLU A 193 -1.64 16.04 12.68
C GLU A 193 -2.23 14.65 12.40
N LEU A 194 -1.35 13.63 12.26
CA LEU A 194 -1.75 12.24 11.97
C LEU A 194 -2.88 11.74 12.90
N GLY A 195 -2.77 11.99 14.21
CA GLY A 195 -3.75 11.56 15.21
C GLY A 195 -5.14 12.20 15.08
N LYS A 196 -5.32 13.17 14.18
CA LYS A 196 -6.61 13.83 13.89
C LYS A 196 -7.22 13.40 12.56
N ILE A 197 -6.45 12.74 11.67
CA ILE A 197 -6.89 12.40 10.31
C ILE A 197 -7.87 11.23 10.35
N GLN A 198 -7.46 10.09 10.93
CA GLN A 198 -8.32 8.90 11.00
C GLN A 198 -9.64 9.13 11.76
N PRO A 199 -9.65 9.78 12.94
CA PRO A 199 -10.92 10.14 13.60
C PRO A 199 -11.82 11.04 12.74
N ALA A 200 -11.24 11.95 11.94
CA ALA A 200 -12.01 12.77 11.03
C ALA A 200 -12.62 11.95 9.89
N ALA A 201 -11.86 11.02 9.30
CA ALA A 201 -12.34 10.11 8.27
C ALA A 201 -13.51 9.22 8.77
N GLU A 202 -13.39 8.65 9.98
CA GLU A 202 -14.48 7.86 10.58
C GLU A 202 -15.73 8.70 10.86
N ASN A 203 -15.57 9.94 11.32
CA ASN A 203 -16.70 10.85 11.50
C ASN A 203 -17.34 11.23 10.16
N LEU A 204 -16.56 11.43 9.09
CA LEU A 204 -17.09 11.68 7.75
C LEU A 204 -17.95 10.49 7.28
N ARG A 205 -17.47 9.25 7.46
CA ARG A 205 -18.24 8.04 7.15
C ARG A 205 -19.55 8.00 7.95
N THR A 206 -19.46 8.21 9.25
CA THR A 206 -20.63 8.20 10.16
C THR A 206 -21.67 9.25 9.74
N TYR A 207 -21.24 10.49 9.43
CA TYR A 207 -22.17 11.52 8.99
C TYR A 207 -22.82 11.24 7.64
N LEU A 208 -22.15 10.53 6.72
CA LEU A 208 -22.78 10.08 5.48
C LEU A 208 -23.84 8.99 5.75
N GLU A 209 -23.58 8.06 6.68
CA GLU A 209 -24.52 7.01 7.08
C GLU A 209 -25.78 7.57 7.76
N GLU A 210 -25.62 8.66 8.52
CA GLU A 210 -26.70 9.37 9.21
C GLU A 210 -27.37 10.46 8.35
N GLU A 211 -26.97 10.62 7.09
CA GLU A 211 -27.41 11.69 6.18
C GLU A 211 -27.17 13.12 6.72
N ASN A 212 -26.21 13.29 7.64
CA ASN A 212 -25.86 14.56 8.28
C ASN A 212 -24.84 15.36 7.44
N LEU A 213 -25.34 16.02 6.39
CA LEU A 213 -24.50 16.81 5.48
C LEU A 213 -23.83 18.02 6.15
N ASP A 214 -24.46 18.61 7.17
CA ASP A 214 -23.88 19.75 7.89
C ASP A 214 -22.64 19.33 8.70
N GLY A 215 -22.74 18.21 9.42
CA GLY A 215 -21.62 17.59 10.14
C GLY A 215 -20.47 17.23 9.20
N PHE A 216 -20.80 16.60 8.07
CA PHE A 216 -19.84 16.26 7.03
C PHE A 216 -19.08 17.50 6.50
N MET A 217 -19.82 18.53 6.10
CA MET A 217 -19.22 19.76 5.54
C MET A 217 -18.38 20.53 6.57
N ASN A 218 -18.74 20.47 7.85
CA ASN A 218 -17.96 21.10 8.92
C ASN A 218 -16.59 20.44 9.08
N ILE A 219 -16.51 19.11 9.01
CA ILE A 219 -15.23 18.39 9.08
C ILE A 219 -14.35 18.72 7.86
N ILE A 220 -14.92 18.67 6.64
CA ILE A 220 -14.18 19.03 5.42
C ILE A 220 -13.60 20.45 5.52
N ARG A 221 -14.40 21.44 5.96
CA ARG A 221 -13.94 22.81 6.16
C ARG A 221 -12.80 22.88 7.19
N ALA A 222 -12.91 22.17 8.30
CA ALA A 222 -11.90 22.16 9.35
C ALA A 222 -10.56 21.57 8.88
N LEU A 223 -10.61 20.49 8.08
CA LEU A 223 -9.44 19.85 7.51
C LEU A 223 -8.74 20.74 6.49
N PHE A 224 -9.50 21.42 5.64
CA PHE A 224 -8.96 22.26 4.56
C PHE A 224 -8.49 23.63 5.07
N ALA A 225 -9.10 24.17 6.13
CA ALA A 225 -8.69 25.44 6.75
C ALA A 225 -7.26 25.40 7.31
N LYS A 226 -6.72 24.21 7.56
CA LYS A 226 -5.34 24.02 8.05
C LYS A 226 -4.29 23.99 6.95
N ILE A 227 -4.69 23.93 5.69
CA ILE A 227 -3.76 23.93 4.57
C ILE A 227 -3.13 25.34 4.48
N PRO A 228 -1.80 25.47 4.61
CA PRO A 228 -1.13 26.75 4.46
C PRO A 228 -1.44 27.40 3.10
N TYR A 229 -1.70 28.72 3.08
CA TYR A 229 -1.96 29.47 1.84
C TYR A 229 -0.99 29.17 0.68
N PRO A 230 0.34 29.02 0.89
CA PRO A 230 1.28 28.66 -0.19
C PRO A 230 1.07 27.26 -0.80
N LEU A 231 0.37 26.37 -0.10
CA LEU A 231 0.03 25.02 -0.57
C LEU A 231 -1.34 24.97 -1.27
N HIS A 232 -2.12 26.05 -1.24
CA HIS A 232 -3.34 26.15 -2.04
C HIS A 232 -2.99 26.27 -3.52
N ILE A 233 -3.15 25.17 -4.24
CA ILE A 233 -3.08 25.16 -5.70
C ILE A 233 -4.47 25.45 -6.23
N GLN A 234 -4.64 26.51 -7.05
CA GLN A 234 -5.89 26.82 -7.75
C GLN A 234 -6.15 25.85 -8.92
N LYS A 235 -6.11 24.55 -8.64
CA LYS A 235 -6.46 23.49 -9.59
C LYS A 235 -7.48 22.57 -8.91
N GLU A 236 -8.59 22.33 -9.58
CA GLU A 236 -9.64 21.42 -9.11
C GLU A 236 -9.09 20.03 -8.76
N ALA A 237 -8.18 19.51 -9.59
CA ALA A 237 -7.49 18.24 -9.35
C ALA A 237 -6.82 18.15 -7.97
N TYR A 238 -6.25 19.24 -7.46
CA TYR A 238 -5.63 19.25 -6.12
C TYR A 238 -6.65 18.95 -5.02
N TYR A 239 -7.84 19.57 -5.10
CA TYR A 239 -8.91 19.31 -4.13
C TYR A 239 -9.52 17.92 -4.31
N HIS A 240 -9.61 17.41 -5.54
CA HIS A 240 -10.02 16.02 -5.79
C HIS A 240 -9.07 15.02 -5.12
N SER A 241 -7.75 15.21 -5.20
CA SER A 241 -6.80 14.36 -4.49
C SER A 241 -6.98 14.43 -2.97
N LEU A 242 -7.25 15.62 -2.42
CA LEU A 242 -7.50 15.78 -0.97
C LEU A 242 -8.77 15.06 -0.52
N PHE A 243 -9.85 15.15 -1.29
CA PHE A 243 -11.08 14.41 -1.01
C PHE A 243 -10.87 12.91 -1.13
N TYR A 244 -10.18 12.45 -2.17
CA TYR A 244 -9.84 11.04 -2.35
C TYR A 244 -9.00 10.49 -1.18
N MET A 245 -8.16 11.32 -0.57
CA MET A 245 -7.30 10.89 0.54
C MET A 245 -8.01 10.84 1.90
N ILE A 246 -9.26 11.31 2.04
CA ILE A 246 -9.96 11.37 3.32
C ILE A 246 -11.31 10.63 3.33
N LEU A 247 -11.75 10.18 2.17
CA LEU A 247 -12.97 9.39 1.94
C LEU A 247 -12.60 7.98 1.51
#